data_AF-A0A137QL42-F1
#
_entry.id   AF-A0A137QL42-F1
#
_cell.length_a   1.000
_cell.length_b   1.000
_cell.length_c   1.000
_cell.angle_alpha   90.00
_cell.angle_beta   90.00
_cell.angle_gamma   90.00
#
_symmetry.space_group_name_H-M   'P 1'
#
loop_
_entity.id
_entity.type
_entity.pdbx_description
1 polymer ?
#
loop_
_entity_poly.entity_id
_entity_poly.type
_entity_poly.pdbx_seq_one_letter_code
_entity_poly.pdbx_strand_id
1 'polypeptide(L)'
;MASAVRAILECIGEDPDREGLLRTPERYAQTIMWMTRDIINDAIFAEDHDEMVLVRDIDISSLCEHHLVPFTGKIAIAYIPNQLVLGISKLARIAETFSRRLQVQERLTKQIAIAVQEAIKPRGVAVVMEATTVSTKPAASKPLITDQGSSADAARKAWAAAGMLRVHQTLDHSSQTRQFVDHQTSLIQWVNEILGSSWSHQTSDGGLRNAIDDPTSYLDTASTALMVSVTCRMAAIQNTNTSIPAVNQALFVIQKSVDVQGWLQNTTNSYTLDEPLGEGEHSPEGQAFVLLLHAAWQAFVQIMTHDTHDEITQR
;
A
#
# COMPACT_ATOMS: atom_id res chain seq x y z
N MET A 1 -15.64 26.69 22.47
CA MET A 1 -14.38 26.02 22.07
C MET A 1 -13.18 26.63 22.80
N ALA A 2 -12.92 27.94 22.72
CA ALA A 2 -11.83 28.58 23.47
C ALA A 2 -11.89 28.30 25.00
N SER A 3 -13.07 28.37 25.62
CA SER A 3 -13.25 28.00 27.03
C SER A 3 -12.82 26.57 27.36
N ALA A 4 -13.10 25.61 26.47
CA ALA A 4 -12.69 24.22 26.63
C ALA A 4 -11.16 24.06 26.52
N VAL A 5 -10.52 24.81 25.61
CA VAL A 5 -9.06 24.81 25.49
C VAL A 5 -8.41 25.39 26.75
N ARG A 6 -8.98 26.46 27.32
CA ARG A 6 -8.50 27.01 28.60
C ARG A 6 -8.57 25.96 29.71
N ALA A 7 -9.71 25.25 29.82
CA ALA A 7 -9.85 24.17 30.79
C ALA A 7 -8.83 23.04 30.57
N ILE A 8 -8.52 22.68 29.31
CA ILE A 8 -7.46 21.70 29.01
C ILE A 8 -6.10 22.18 29.53
N LEU A 9 -5.74 23.46 29.33
CA LEU A 9 -4.48 24.03 29.83
C LEU A 9 -4.39 23.93 31.36
N GLU A 10 -5.47 24.26 32.07
CA GLU A 10 -5.55 24.13 33.53
C GLU A 10 -5.42 22.66 33.97
N CYS A 11 -6.08 21.72 33.28
CA CYS A 11 -6.02 20.29 33.60
C CYS A 11 -4.63 19.68 33.40
N ILE A 12 -3.82 20.19 32.49
CA ILE A 12 -2.43 19.73 32.29
C ILE A 12 -1.41 20.45 33.19
N GLY A 13 -1.87 21.35 34.07
CA GLY A 13 -1.04 22.06 35.05
C GLY A 13 -0.35 23.32 34.53
N GLU A 14 -0.77 23.84 33.36
CA GLU A 14 -0.28 25.12 32.84
C GLU A 14 -1.07 26.30 33.45
N ASP A 15 -0.43 27.46 33.53
CA ASP A 15 -1.07 28.74 33.87
C ASP A 15 -1.58 29.42 32.58
N PRO A 16 -2.91 29.46 32.32
CA PRO A 16 -3.44 30.06 31.10
C PRO A 16 -3.22 31.57 31.00
N ASP A 17 -2.96 32.25 32.13
CA ASP A 17 -2.78 33.70 32.18
C ASP A 17 -1.31 34.12 31.96
N ARG A 18 -0.39 33.17 31.78
CA ARG A 18 1.00 33.47 31.39
C ARG A 18 1.05 34.08 29.98
N GLU A 19 1.98 35.01 29.77
CA GLU A 19 2.11 35.82 28.54
C GLU A 19 1.97 35.01 27.24
N GLY A 20 2.62 33.83 27.16
CA GLY A 20 2.59 32.97 25.97
C GLY A 20 1.24 32.28 25.71
N LEU A 21 0.41 32.07 26.73
CA LEU A 21 -0.84 31.31 26.65
C LEU A 21 -2.11 32.15 26.61
N LEU A 22 -2.04 33.45 26.93
CA LEU A 22 -3.19 34.35 26.95
C LEU A 22 -4.12 34.22 25.73
N ARG A 23 -3.53 34.07 24.53
CA ARG A 23 -4.26 33.92 23.26
C ARG A 23 -4.26 32.50 22.70
N THR A 24 -3.66 31.52 23.40
CA THR A 24 -3.65 30.12 22.97
C THR A 24 -5.04 29.53 22.84
N PRO A 25 -5.99 29.77 23.77
CA PRO A 25 -7.36 29.29 23.64
C PRO A 25 -8.06 29.69 22.33
N GLU A 26 -7.95 30.96 21.90
CA GLU A 26 -8.52 31.38 20.62
C GLU A 26 -7.78 30.79 19.44
N ARG A 27 -6.43 30.85 19.44
CA ARG A 27 -5.61 30.33 18.34
C ARG A 27 -5.86 28.84 18.11
N TYR A 28 -5.90 28.05 19.18
CA TYR A 28 -6.13 26.61 19.09
C TYR A 28 -7.52 26.29 18.59
N ALA A 29 -8.55 27.00 19.09
CA ALA A 29 -9.92 26.84 18.61
C ALA A 29 -10.04 27.11 17.11
N GLN A 30 -9.41 28.19 16.62
CA GLN A 30 -9.36 28.51 15.19
C GLN A 30 -8.64 27.43 14.38
N THR A 31 -7.53 26.91 14.88
CA THR A 31 -6.78 25.82 14.23
C THR A 31 -7.62 24.56 14.09
N ILE A 32 -8.28 24.12 15.17
CA ILE A 32 -9.14 22.92 15.12
C ILE A 32 -10.29 23.12 14.13
N MET A 33 -10.98 24.26 14.18
CA MET A 33 -12.06 24.56 13.24
C MET A 33 -11.59 24.56 11.78
N TRP A 34 -10.37 25.07 11.52
CA TRP A 34 -9.78 25.03 10.18
C TRP A 34 -9.38 23.61 9.74
N MET A 35 -8.91 22.78 10.67
CA MET A 35 -8.56 21.39 10.42
C MET A 35 -9.77 20.46 10.24
N THR A 36 -10.97 20.86 10.66
CA THR A 36 -12.19 20.05 10.60
C THR A 36 -13.30 20.65 9.73
N ARG A 37 -12.97 21.46 8.72
CA ARG A 37 -13.96 22.12 7.85
C ARG A 37 -14.25 21.29 6.61
N ASP A 38 -15.51 21.25 6.18
CA ASP A 38 -15.84 20.74 4.84
C ASP A 38 -15.59 21.81 3.77
N ILE A 39 -14.94 21.41 2.68
CA ILE A 39 -14.65 22.27 1.52
C ILE A 39 -15.26 21.58 0.29
N ILE A 40 -16.34 22.10 -0.29
CA ILE A 40 -16.89 21.58 -1.55
C ILE A 40 -16.91 22.70 -2.58
N ASN A 41 -16.42 22.42 -3.78
CA ASN A 41 -16.51 23.31 -4.94
C ASN A 41 -16.52 22.49 -6.22
N ASP A 42 -17.56 22.61 -7.05
CA ASP A 42 -17.74 21.77 -8.24
C ASP A 42 -16.96 22.27 -9.46
N ALA A 43 -16.24 21.34 -10.11
CA ALA A 43 -15.70 21.49 -11.44
C ALA A 43 -15.39 20.08 -11.99
N ILE A 44 -16.10 19.68 -13.04
CA ILE A 44 -15.89 18.44 -13.81
C ILE A 44 -15.74 18.88 -15.27
N PHE A 45 -14.79 18.28 -15.99
CA PHE A 45 -14.57 18.56 -17.41
C PHE A 45 -14.82 17.27 -18.21
N ALA A 46 -15.41 17.43 -19.40
CA ALA A 46 -15.54 16.34 -20.36
C ALA A 46 -14.39 16.47 -21.37
N GLU A 47 -13.57 15.44 -21.47
CA GLU A 47 -12.44 15.38 -22.40
C GLU A 47 -12.25 13.93 -22.83
N ASP A 48 -12.04 13.71 -24.13
CA ASP A 48 -11.86 12.38 -24.69
C ASP A 48 -10.43 11.91 -24.43
N HIS A 49 -10.24 11.27 -23.28
CA HIS A 49 -8.97 10.71 -22.83
C HIS A 49 -9.22 9.33 -22.23
N ASP A 50 -8.46 8.32 -22.64
CA ASP A 50 -8.65 6.91 -22.27
C ASP A 50 -7.41 6.27 -21.61
N GLU A 51 -6.34 7.04 -21.42
CA GLU A 51 -5.12 6.62 -20.71
C GLU A 51 -5.17 6.92 -19.20
N MET A 52 -4.31 6.22 -18.44
CA MET A 52 -4.25 6.38 -16.99
C MET A 52 -3.81 7.80 -16.61
N VAL A 53 -4.59 8.44 -15.75
CA VAL A 53 -4.24 9.71 -15.11
C VAL A 53 -3.69 9.41 -13.72
N LEU A 54 -2.46 9.86 -13.43
CA LEU A 54 -1.80 9.74 -12.14
C LEU A 54 -1.42 11.12 -11.61
N VAL A 55 -1.89 11.44 -10.41
CA VAL A 55 -1.42 12.59 -9.62
C VAL A 55 -0.78 12.07 -8.35
N ARG A 56 0.52 12.32 -8.21
CA ARG A 56 1.31 11.91 -7.05
C ARG A 56 1.75 13.12 -6.22
N ASP A 57 2.28 12.83 -5.04
CA ASP A 57 2.87 13.81 -4.14
C ASP A 57 1.89 14.88 -3.64
N ILE A 58 0.60 14.54 -3.50
CA ILE A 58 -0.42 15.42 -2.91
C ILE A 58 -0.15 15.48 -1.40
N ASP A 59 0.32 16.63 -0.92
CA ASP A 59 0.54 16.85 0.50
C ASP A 59 -0.79 16.90 1.27
N ILE A 60 -0.87 16.15 2.35
CA ILE A 60 -2.04 16.12 3.21
C ILE A 60 -1.68 16.26 4.69
N SER A 61 -2.60 16.85 5.43
CA SER A 61 -2.59 16.90 6.88
C SER A 61 -4.01 16.67 7.37
N SER A 62 -4.15 15.79 8.37
CA SER A 62 -5.42 15.41 8.98
C SER A 62 -5.24 15.19 10.48
N LEU A 63 -6.34 15.16 11.23
CA LEU A 63 -6.32 14.86 12.66
C LEU A 63 -6.74 13.41 12.91
N CYS A 64 -5.94 12.67 13.68
CA CYS A 64 -6.28 11.31 14.09
C CYS A 64 -7.47 11.34 15.06
N GLU A 65 -8.53 10.61 14.78
CA GLU A 65 -9.72 10.61 15.65
C GLU A 65 -9.47 9.98 17.03
N HIS A 66 -8.48 9.10 17.16
CA HIS A 66 -8.16 8.44 18.43
C HIS A 66 -7.49 9.37 19.44
N HIS A 67 -6.69 10.32 18.97
CA HIS A 67 -5.81 11.10 19.84
C HIS A 67 -5.89 12.61 19.60
N LEU A 68 -6.60 13.05 18.56
CA LEU A 68 -6.61 14.44 18.07
C LEU A 68 -5.21 14.99 17.77
N VAL A 69 -4.29 14.09 17.40
CA VAL A 69 -2.92 14.42 17.00
C VAL A 69 -2.84 14.44 15.47
N PRO A 70 -2.13 15.40 14.87
CA PRO A 70 -1.95 15.43 13.42
C PRO A 70 -1.22 14.20 12.89
N PHE A 71 -1.68 13.72 11.75
CA PHE A 71 -0.90 12.89 10.85
C PHE A 71 -0.74 13.61 9.50
N THR A 72 0.46 13.55 8.96
CA THR A 72 0.86 14.26 7.74
C THR A 72 1.52 13.28 6.79
N GLY A 73 1.30 13.48 5.51
CA GLY A 73 1.78 12.52 4.53
C GLY A 73 1.56 12.96 3.09
N LYS A 74 1.76 12.01 2.19
CA LYS A 74 1.53 12.15 0.77
C LYS A 74 0.48 11.15 0.30
N ILE A 75 -0.36 11.61 -0.61
CA ILE A 75 -1.31 10.78 -1.34
C ILE A 75 -0.94 10.77 -2.82
N ALA A 76 -1.06 9.60 -3.43
CA ALA A 76 -1.12 9.43 -4.88
C ALA A 76 -2.52 8.92 -5.27
N ILE A 77 -3.11 9.52 -6.30
CA ILE A 77 -4.40 9.14 -6.85
C ILE A 77 -4.20 8.82 -8.33
N ALA A 78 -4.61 7.62 -8.73
CA ALA A 78 -4.62 7.18 -10.11
C ALA A 78 -6.03 6.75 -10.51
N TYR A 79 -6.42 6.98 -11.77
CA TYR A 79 -7.64 6.42 -12.33
C TYR A 79 -7.50 6.22 -13.84
N ILE A 80 -8.30 5.30 -14.40
CA ILE A 80 -8.43 5.10 -15.84
C ILE A 80 -9.76 5.71 -16.27
N PRO A 81 -9.77 6.83 -17.01
CA PRO A 81 -11.00 7.53 -17.37
C PRO A 81 -11.97 6.69 -18.19
N ASN A 82 -13.22 7.15 -18.22
CA ASN A 82 -14.26 6.66 -19.11
C ASN A 82 -15.00 7.89 -19.68
N GLN A 83 -14.38 8.57 -20.65
CA GLN A 83 -14.86 9.81 -21.31
C GLN A 83 -14.87 11.08 -20.43
N LEU A 84 -14.77 10.96 -19.11
CA LEU A 84 -14.71 12.09 -18.17
C LEU A 84 -13.36 12.15 -17.48
N VAL A 85 -12.80 13.36 -17.42
CA VAL A 85 -11.50 13.64 -16.81
C VAL A 85 -11.66 14.67 -15.70
N LEU A 86 -11.11 14.36 -14.52
CA LEU A 86 -10.94 15.35 -13.46
C LEU A 86 -9.65 16.14 -13.67
N GLY A 87 -9.74 17.46 -13.57
CA GLY A 87 -8.56 18.31 -13.53
C GLY A 87 -7.66 17.97 -12.33
N ILE A 88 -6.34 18.06 -12.52
CA ILE A 88 -5.31 17.71 -11.52
C ILE A 88 -5.57 18.39 -10.16
N SER A 89 -5.91 19.68 -10.17
CA SER A 89 -6.17 20.46 -8.96
C SER A 89 -7.42 19.98 -8.19
N LYS A 90 -8.35 19.30 -8.85
CA LYS A 90 -9.57 18.78 -8.24
C LYS A 90 -9.29 17.50 -7.44
N LEU A 91 -8.40 16.63 -7.91
CA LEU A 91 -7.95 15.47 -7.15
C LEU A 91 -7.29 15.87 -5.83
N ALA A 92 -6.41 16.87 -5.86
CA ALA A 92 -5.80 17.42 -4.65
C ALA A 92 -6.86 18.01 -3.68
N ARG A 93 -7.89 18.69 -4.22
CA ARG A 93 -9.00 19.21 -3.41
C ARG A 93 -9.88 18.11 -2.80
N ILE A 94 -10.12 17.02 -3.53
CA ILE A 94 -10.86 15.85 -2.98
C ILE A 94 -10.08 15.30 -1.79
N ALA A 95 -8.77 15.08 -1.96
CA ALA A 95 -7.90 14.63 -0.87
C ALA A 95 -7.94 15.58 0.33
N GLU A 96 -7.82 16.88 0.10
CA GLU A 96 -7.91 17.90 1.16
C GLU A 96 -9.28 17.85 1.86
N THR A 97 -10.38 17.77 1.13
CA THR A 97 -11.74 17.76 1.70
C THR A 97 -11.91 16.66 2.74
N PHE A 98 -11.46 15.45 2.43
CA PHE A 98 -11.53 14.34 3.37
C PHE A 98 -10.47 14.40 4.45
N SER A 99 -9.30 15.01 4.20
CA SER A 99 -8.26 15.20 5.21
C SER A 99 -8.62 16.28 6.23
N ARG A 100 -9.54 17.19 5.93
CA ARG A 100 -10.06 18.20 6.86
C ARG A 100 -11.13 17.65 7.81
N ARG A 101 -10.88 16.47 8.40
CA ARG A 101 -11.79 15.77 9.30
C ARG A 101 -11.01 15.05 10.40
N LEU A 102 -11.72 14.55 11.40
CA LEU A 102 -11.19 13.51 12.28
C LEU A 102 -11.20 12.20 11.50
N GLN A 103 -10.04 11.55 11.42
CA GLN A 103 -9.82 10.46 10.48
C GLN A 103 -8.96 9.33 11.04
N VAL A 104 -9.05 8.21 10.32
CA VAL A 104 -8.15 7.07 10.32
C VAL A 104 -7.62 6.92 8.90
N GLN A 105 -6.34 6.56 8.73
CA GLN A 105 -5.64 6.56 7.43
C GLN A 105 -6.36 5.70 6.39
N GLU A 106 -6.82 4.52 6.79
CA GLU A 106 -7.54 3.55 6.00
C GLU A 106 -8.87 4.12 5.48
N ARG A 107 -9.60 4.83 6.36
CA ARG A 107 -10.88 5.45 6.00
C ARG A 107 -10.69 6.62 5.05
N LEU A 108 -9.72 7.50 5.33
CA LEU A 108 -9.39 8.63 4.47
C LEU A 108 -9.06 8.16 3.04
N THR A 109 -8.19 7.15 2.92
CA THR A 109 -7.80 6.57 1.63
C THR A 109 -9.01 6.02 0.86
N LYS A 110 -9.87 5.25 1.55
CA LYS A 110 -11.09 4.69 0.95
C LYS A 110 -12.09 5.76 0.50
N GLN A 111 -12.30 6.79 1.32
CA GLN A 111 -13.24 7.88 1.02
C GLN A 111 -12.83 8.66 -0.24
N ILE A 112 -11.53 8.92 -0.41
CA ILE A 112 -11.01 9.58 -1.61
C ILE A 112 -11.26 8.72 -2.85
N ALA A 113 -10.97 7.42 -2.76
CA ALA A 113 -11.18 6.49 -3.88
C ALA A 113 -12.66 6.44 -4.31
N ILE A 114 -13.57 6.31 -3.34
CA ILE A 114 -15.01 6.30 -3.57
C ILE A 114 -15.47 7.63 -4.19
N ALA A 115 -15.01 8.77 -3.67
CA ALA A 115 -15.41 10.07 -4.19
C ALA A 115 -15.01 10.27 -5.66
N VAL A 116 -13.82 9.81 -6.06
CA VAL A 116 -13.38 9.84 -7.46
C VAL A 116 -14.24 8.88 -8.30
N GLN A 117 -14.51 7.67 -7.79
CA GLN A 117 -15.35 6.68 -8.47
C GLN A 117 -16.77 7.21 -8.73
N GLU A 118 -17.38 7.86 -7.74
CA GLU A 118 -18.72 8.41 -7.83
C GLU A 118 -18.78 9.65 -8.74
N ALA A 119 -17.75 10.50 -8.72
CA ALA A 119 -17.73 11.74 -9.47
C ALA A 119 -17.67 11.55 -10.99
N ILE A 120 -16.87 10.60 -11.48
CA ILE A 120 -16.62 10.43 -12.93
C ILE A 120 -16.82 9.02 -13.46
N LYS A 121 -17.16 8.04 -12.61
CA LYS A 121 -17.36 6.63 -12.98
C LYS A 121 -16.24 6.09 -13.90
N PRO A 122 -14.97 6.23 -13.49
CA PRO A 122 -13.85 5.73 -14.27
C PRO A 122 -13.87 4.20 -14.28
N ARG A 123 -13.06 3.59 -15.17
CA ARG A 123 -12.91 2.14 -15.26
C ARG A 123 -12.28 1.54 -14.00
N GLY A 124 -11.47 2.32 -13.29
CA GLY A 124 -10.90 1.97 -12.00
C GLY A 124 -10.22 3.17 -11.35
N VAL A 125 -10.09 3.13 -10.02
CA VAL A 125 -9.40 4.13 -9.20
C VAL A 125 -8.46 3.42 -8.24
N ALA A 126 -7.26 3.96 -8.06
CA ALA A 126 -6.32 3.56 -7.03
C ALA A 126 -5.90 4.79 -6.21
N VAL A 127 -5.90 4.66 -4.88
CA VAL A 127 -5.42 5.69 -3.96
C VAL A 127 -4.41 5.05 -3.03
N VAL A 128 -3.22 5.63 -2.97
CA VAL A 128 -2.15 5.20 -2.08
C VAL A 128 -1.81 6.36 -1.14
N MET A 129 -1.68 6.06 0.14
CA MET A 129 -1.36 7.05 1.16
C MET A 129 -0.19 6.56 2.02
N GLU A 130 0.81 7.42 2.17
CA GLU A 130 1.88 7.25 3.13
C GLU A 130 1.88 8.43 4.09
N ALA A 131 1.74 8.18 5.39
CA ALA A 131 1.72 9.22 6.40
C ALA A 131 2.44 8.83 7.66
N THR A 132 2.92 9.84 8.35
CA THR A 132 3.50 9.75 9.68
C THR A 132 2.55 10.42 10.67
N THR A 133 2.37 9.77 11.82
CA THR A 133 1.67 10.35 12.97
C THR A 133 2.72 10.71 14.01
N VAL A 134 2.58 11.85 14.68
CA VAL A 134 3.41 12.15 15.85
C VAL A 134 3.02 11.18 16.96
N SER A 135 3.85 10.15 17.20
CA SER A 135 3.58 9.14 18.22
C SER A 135 3.71 9.76 19.62
N THR A 136 2.64 9.71 20.41
CA THR A 136 2.63 10.15 21.82
C THR A 136 3.29 9.14 22.78
N LYS A 137 3.87 8.06 22.25
CA LYS A 137 4.70 7.09 22.99
C LYS A 137 5.96 6.80 22.18
N PRO A 138 7.15 6.60 22.81
CA PRO A 138 8.28 6.00 22.11
C PRO A 138 7.79 4.69 21.48
N ALA A 139 8.15 4.45 20.21
CA ALA A 139 7.76 3.26 19.49
C ALA A 139 7.95 2.05 20.40
N ALA A 140 6.85 1.41 20.82
CA ALA A 140 6.97 0.10 21.44
C ALA A 140 7.72 -0.73 20.40
N SER A 141 8.90 -1.22 20.77
CA SER A 141 9.58 -2.25 20.01
C SER A 141 8.57 -3.39 19.87
N LYS A 142 7.84 -3.43 18.75
CA LYS A 142 7.06 -4.60 18.39
C LYS A 142 8.10 -5.72 18.37
N PRO A 143 7.99 -6.70 19.28
CA PRO A 143 8.90 -7.83 19.21
C PRO A 143 8.80 -8.38 17.79
N LEU A 144 9.95 -8.63 17.16
CA LEU A 144 9.98 -9.51 16.00
C LEU A 144 9.20 -10.76 16.40
N ILE A 145 8.20 -11.09 15.61
CA ILE A 145 7.42 -12.32 15.77
C ILE A 145 8.44 -13.46 15.73
N THR A 146 8.78 -14.00 16.89
CA THR A 146 9.42 -15.30 16.99
C THR A 146 8.35 -16.32 16.70
N ASP A 147 8.50 -16.94 15.54
CA ASP A 147 7.72 -18.06 15.03
C ASP A 147 7.50 -19.13 16.11
N GLN A 148 6.25 -19.24 16.57
CA GLN A 148 5.70 -20.49 17.07
C GLN A 148 4.32 -20.67 16.42
N GLY A 149 4.33 -21.37 15.28
CA GLY A 149 3.26 -22.25 14.82
C GLY A 149 1.83 -21.70 14.91
N SER A 150 1.38 -20.98 13.88
CA SER A 150 -0.05 -20.84 13.55
C SER A 150 -0.26 -20.32 12.11
N SER A 151 -0.56 -21.23 11.18
CA SER A 151 -1.56 -21.17 10.10
C SER A 151 -1.76 -19.95 9.13
N ALA A 152 -0.82 -19.04 8.92
CA ALA A 152 -0.85 -18.11 7.76
C ALA A 152 0.54 -17.89 7.14
N ASP A 153 1.15 -18.99 6.67
CA ASP A 153 2.57 -19.06 6.36
C ASP A 153 2.97 -18.47 5.01
N ALA A 154 2.12 -18.53 3.98
CA ALA A 154 2.46 -17.95 2.68
C ALA A 154 2.33 -16.42 2.67
N ALA A 155 1.22 -15.88 3.21
CA ALA A 155 0.96 -14.44 3.25
C ALA A 155 2.05 -13.70 4.04
N ARG A 156 2.39 -14.20 5.24
CA ARG A 156 3.40 -13.58 6.10
C ARG A 156 4.78 -13.62 5.48
N LYS A 157 5.17 -14.75 4.88
CA LYS A 157 6.46 -14.88 4.17
C LYS A 157 6.51 -13.91 2.98
N ALA A 158 5.44 -13.84 2.18
CA ALA A 158 5.35 -12.92 1.05
C ALA A 158 5.45 -11.45 1.49
N TRP A 159 4.74 -11.07 2.56
CA TRP A 159 4.81 -9.73 3.16
C TRP A 159 6.20 -9.38 3.69
N ALA A 160 6.84 -10.31 4.42
CA ALA A 160 8.19 -10.12 4.92
C ALA A 160 9.17 -9.88 3.77
N ALA A 161 9.10 -10.69 2.71
CA ALA A 161 9.95 -10.55 1.54
C ALA A 161 9.68 -9.24 0.78
N ALA A 162 8.41 -8.87 0.57
CA ALA A 162 8.02 -7.61 -0.06
C ALA A 162 8.53 -6.39 0.74
N GLY A 163 8.42 -6.44 2.07
CA GLY A 163 8.95 -5.42 2.97
C GLY A 163 10.48 -5.29 2.87
N MET A 164 11.19 -6.41 2.89
CA MET A 164 12.66 -6.43 2.72
C MET A 164 13.10 -5.87 1.38
N LEU A 165 12.40 -6.22 0.28
CA LEU A 165 12.65 -5.64 -1.04
C LEU A 165 12.44 -4.13 -1.08
N ARG A 166 11.39 -3.63 -0.41
CA ARG A 166 11.15 -2.17 -0.31
C ARG A 166 12.28 -1.47 0.46
N VAL A 167 12.76 -2.06 1.56
CA VAL A 167 13.91 -1.51 2.30
C VAL A 167 15.15 -1.54 1.44
N HIS A 168 15.42 -2.65 0.75
CA HIS A 168 16.54 -2.78 -0.17
C HIS A 168 16.52 -1.69 -1.25
N GLN A 169 15.38 -1.49 -1.92
CA GLN A 169 15.22 -0.46 -2.94
C GLN A 169 15.39 0.95 -2.39
N THR A 170 14.88 1.22 -1.18
CA THR A 170 15.07 2.51 -0.50
C THR A 170 16.54 2.79 -0.24
N LEU A 171 17.27 1.79 0.27
CA LEU A 171 18.71 1.92 0.53
C LEU A 171 19.50 2.14 -0.76
N ASP A 172 19.14 1.41 -1.82
CA ASP A 172 19.80 1.46 -3.12
C ASP A 172 19.71 2.85 -3.77
N HIS A 173 18.55 3.51 -3.64
CA HIS A 173 18.31 4.85 -4.17
C HIS A 173 18.69 5.98 -3.20
N SER A 174 19.26 5.67 -2.03
CA SER A 174 19.63 6.69 -1.05
C SER A 174 21.00 7.31 -1.35
N SER A 175 21.27 8.50 -0.81
CA SER A 175 22.62 9.08 -0.86
C SER A 175 23.65 8.30 -0.02
N GLN A 176 23.16 7.42 0.87
CA GLN A 176 23.95 6.65 1.82
C GLN A 176 24.18 5.19 1.39
N THR A 177 23.83 4.78 0.16
CA THR A 177 23.93 3.37 -0.31
C THR A 177 25.25 2.70 0.06
N ARG A 178 26.37 3.42 -0.10
CA ARG A 178 27.72 2.92 0.23
C ARG A 178 27.92 2.51 1.70
N GLN A 179 27.12 3.04 2.63
CA GLN A 179 27.18 2.69 4.06
C GLN A 179 26.40 1.42 4.40
N PHE A 180 25.52 0.95 3.50
CA PHE A 180 24.57 -0.14 3.78
C PHE A 180 24.73 -1.36 2.86
N VAL A 181 25.87 -1.51 2.17
CA VAL A 181 26.11 -2.61 1.22
C VAL A 181 25.93 -4.00 1.86
N ASP A 182 26.45 -4.21 3.07
CA ASP A 182 26.32 -5.48 3.79
C ASP A 182 24.85 -5.78 4.15
N HIS A 183 24.12 -4.73 4.54
CA HIS A 183 22.69 -4.84 4.85
C HIS A 183 21.86 -5.14 3.59
N GLN A 184 22.15 -4.49 2.47
CA GLN A 184 21.52 -4.80 1.19
C GLN A 184 21.76 -6.25 0.77
N THR A 185 22.98 -6.74 0.95
CA THR A 185 23.34 -8.14 0.66
C THR A 185 22.57 -9.11 1.56
N SER A 186 22.45 -8.82 2.85
CA SER A 186 21.67 -9.63 3.79
C SER A 186 20.17 -9.65 3.43
N LEU A 187 19.60 -8.50 3.05
CA LEU A 187 18.21 -8.41 2.62
C LEU A 187 17.94 -9.27 1.37
N ILE A 188 18.84 -9.21 0.38
CA ILE A 188 18.79 -10.06 -0.82
C ILE A 188 18.85 -11.54 -0.44
N GLN A 189 19.76 -11.92 0.47
CA GLN A 189 19.90 -13.30 0.91
C GLN A 189 18.61 -13.81 1.59
N TRP A 190 18.08 -13.07 2.56
CA TRP A 190 16.85 -13.47 3.27
C TRP A 190 15.63 -13.56 2.36
N VAL A 191 15.51 -12.65 1.39
CA VAL A 191 14.45 -12.74 0.37
C VAL A 191 14.61 -14.05 -0.43
N ASN A 192 15.81 -14.40 -0.89
CA ASN A 192 16.03 -15.64 -1.62
C ASN A 192 15.74 -16.90 -0.78
N GLU A 193 16.07 -16.90 0.51
CA GLU A 193 15.72 -18.00 1.42
C GLU A 193 14.20 -18.18 1.54
N ILE A 194 13.45 -17.07 1.64
CA ILE A 194 11.98 -17.09 1.63
C ILE A 194 11.45 -17.61 0.29
N LEU A 195 11.96 -17.10 -0.84
CA LEU A 195 11.50 -17.51 -2.16
C LEU A 195 11.78 -18.99 -2.41
N GLY A 196 12.99 -19.47 -2.12
CA GLY A 196 13.38 -20.86 -2.30
C GLY A 196 12.55 -21.81 -1.43
N SER A 197 12.37 -21.49 -0.15
CA SER A 197 11.54 -22.30 0.75
C SER A 197 10.04 -22.24 0.41
N SER A 198 9.56 -21.14 -0.15
CA SER A 198 8.16 -21.02 -0.54
C SER A 198 7.85 -21.79 -1.82
N TRP A 199 8.67 -21.60 -2.86
CA TRP A 199 8.47 -22.27 -4.14
C TRP A 199 8.77 -23.78 -4.09
N SER A 200 9.50 -24.28 -3.08
CA SER A 200 9.63 -25.73 -2.86
C SER A 200 8.32 -26.42 -2.46
N HIS A 201 7.33 -25.63 -2.00
CA HIS A 201 6.00 -26.10 -1.63
C HIS A 201 4.93 -25.72 -2.68
N GLN A 202 5.35 -25.32 -3.88
CA GLN A 202 4.42 -25.03 -4.98
C GLN A 202 3.54 -26.25 -5.25
N THR A 203 2.23 -26.02 -5.24
CA THR A 203 1.25 -27.07 -5.56
C THR A 203 1.37 -27.49 -7.02
N SER A 204 0.89 -28.69 -7.34
CA SER A 204 0.85 -29.19 -8.73
C SER A 204 0.05 -28.28 -9.67
N ASP A 205 -0.91 -27.53 -9.13
CA ASP A 205 -1.71 -26.59 -9.90
C ASP A 205 -0.96 -25.30 -10.19
N GLY A 206 0.12 -25.00 -9.45
CA GLY A 206 1.02 -23.87 -9.65
C GLY A 206 0.96 -22.78 -8.57
N GLY A 207 0.03 -22.87 -7.61
CA GLY A 207 -0.11 -21.86 -6.55
C GLY A 207 0.46 -22.29 -5.19
N LEU A 208 0.33 -21.42 -4.19
CA LEU A 208 0.74 -21.66 -2.80
C LEU A 208 -0.50 -21.76 -1.90
N ARG A 209 -0.43 -22.64 -0.90
CA ARG A 209 -1.47 -22.77 0.13
C ARG A 209 -1.32 -21.70 1.20
N ASN A 210 -2.40 -21.36 1.90
CA ASN A 210 -2.39 -20.36 2.98
C ASN A 210 -1.37 -20.73 4.08
N ALA A 211 -1.41 -21.97 4.55
CA ALA A 211 -0.34 -22.60 5.30
C ALA A 211 0.52 -23.44 4.32
N ILE A 212 1.75 -23.00 4.08
CA ILE A 212 2.54 -23.42 2.92
C ILE A 212 3.03 -24.87 3.02
N ASP A 213 3.23 -25.35 4.24
CA ASP A 213 3.72 -26.68 4.61
C ASP A 213 2.60 -27.66 4.98
N ASP A 214 1.36 -27.18 5.11
CA ASP A 214 0.21 -28.00 5.43
C ASP A 214 -0.56 -28.40 4.16
N PRO A 215 -0.50 -29.68 3.74
CA PRO A 215 -1.20 -30.16 2.55
C PRO A 215 -2.74 -30.10 2.68
N THR A 216 -3.27 -29.97 3.90
CA THR A 216 -4.71 -29.85 4.16
C THR A 216 -5.22 -28.41 4.07
N SER A 217 -4.30 -27.43 4.05
CA SER A 217 -4.63 -26.02 3.86
C SER A 217 -5.15 -25.73 2.45
N TYR A 218 -5.89 -24.64 2.27
CA TYR A 218 -6.46 -24.26 0.98
C TYR A 218 -5.48 -23.43 0.15
N LEU A 219 -5.69 -23.43 -1.16
CA LEU A 219 -4.96 -22.56 -2.10
C LEU A 219 -5.29 -21.10 -1.80
N ASP A 220 -4.26 -20.26 -1.60
CA ASP A 220 -4.43 -18.81 -1.44
C ASP A 220 -3.79 -18.06 -2.62
N THR A 221 -4.65 -17.61 -3.52
CA THR A 221 -4.23 -16.90 -4.74
C THR A 221 -3.71 -15.50 -4.45
N ALA A 222 -4.14 -14.87 -3.34
CA ALA A 222 -3.65 -13.56 -2.94
C ALA A 222 -2.18 -13.66 -2.49
N SER A 223 -1.86 -14.59 -1.58
CA SER A 223 -0.48 -14.86 -1.18
C SER A 223 0.37 -15.30 -2.35
N THR A 224 -0.18 -16.15 -3.23
CA THR A 224 0.50 -16.57 -4.46
C THR A 224 0.84 -15.35 -5.33
N ALA A 225 -0.10 -14.40 -5.51
CA ALA A 225 0.13 -13.20 -6.29
C ALA A 225 1.22 -12.29 -5.70
N LEU A 226 1.21 -12.09 -4.38
CA LEU A 226 2.26 -11.33 -3.72
C LEU A 226 3.62 -12.02 -3.83
N MET A 227 3.68 -13.34 -3.68
CA MET A 227 4.92 -14.12 -3.83
C MET A 227 5.48 -14.02 -5.25
N VAL A 228 4.63 -14.09 -6.28
CA VAL A 228 5.03 -13.85 -7.67
C VAL A 228 5.58 -12.44 -7.85
N SER A 229 4.90 -11.41 -7.30
CA SER A 229 5.38 -10.02 -7.34
C SER A 229 6.80 -9.88 -6.77
N VAL A 230 7.04 -10.46 -5.59
CA VAL A 230 8.37 -10.46 -4.95
C VAL A 230 9.39 -11.18 -5.83
N THR A 231 9.01 -12.35 -6.38
CA THR A 231 9.89 -13.16 -7.23
C THR A 231 10.31 -12.40 -8.48
N CYS A 232 9.37 -11.75 -9.18
CA CYS A 232 9.66 -10.95 -10.36
C CYS A 232 10.56 -9.74 -10.05
N ARG A 233 10.31 -9.05 -8.94
CA ARG A 233 11.18 -7.95 -8.50
C ARG A 233 12.59 -8.43 -8.16
N MET A 234 12.70 -9.57 -7.49
CA MET A 234 13.98 -10.16 -7.14
C MET A 234 14.77 -10.58 -8.38
N ALA A 235 14.08 -11.23 -9.32
CA ALA A 235 14.62 -11.60 -10.63
C ALA A 235 15.14 -10.38 -11.40
N ALA A 236 14.40 -9.27 -11.39
CA ALA A 236 14.82 -7.99 -11.96
C ALA A 236 16.05 -7.39 -11.27
N ILE A 237 16.11 -7.40 -9.92
CA ILE A 237 17.24 -6.87 -9.14
C ILE A 237 18.52 -7.69 -9.39
N GLN A 238 18.40 -9.01 -9.48
CA GLN A 238 19.54 -9.91 -9.65
C GLN A 238 19.88 -10.23 -11.10
N ASN A 239 19.09 -9.71 -12.05
CA ASN A 239 19.14 -10.04 -13.48
C ASN A 239 19.20 -11.57 -13.75
N THR A 240 18.23 -12.31 -13.21
CA THR A 240 18.17 -13.79 -13.28
C THR A 240 16.78 -14.29 -13.68
N ASN A 241 16.73 -15.47 -14.31
CA ASN A 241 15.49 -16.12 -14.76
C ASN A 241 15.21 -17.46 -14.06
N THR A 242 15.94 -17.80 -13.00
CA THR A 242 15.89 -19.11 -12.34
C THR A 242 14.50 -19.48 -11.80
N SER A 243 13.71 -18.50 -11.34
CA SER A 243 12.38 -18.73 -10.75
C SER A 243 11.21 -18.63 -11.75
N ILE A 244 11.49 -18.45 -13.05
CA ILE A 244 10.45 -18.20 -14.07
C ILE A 244 9.49 -19.38 -14.31
N PRO A 245 9.94 -20.65 -14.30
CA PRO A 245 9.00 -21.76 -14.41
C PRO A 245 7.93 -21.76 -13.31
N ALA A 246 8.33 -21.50 -12.05
CA ALA A 246 7.41 -21.41 -10.93
C ALA A 246 6.46 -20.22 -11.07
N VAL A 247 6.98 -19.04 -11.45
CA VAL A 247 6.17 -17.85 -11.70
C VAL A 247 5.13 -18.09 -12.80
N ASN A 248 5.50 -18.72 -13.92
CA ASN A 248 4.57 -18.97 -15.03
C ASN A 248 3.40 -19.87 -14.62
N GLN A 249 3.67 -20.91 -13.81
CA GLN A 249 2.61 -21.78 -13.27
C GLN A 249 1.69 -21.01 -12.31
N ALA A 250 2.27 -20.19 -11.42
CA ALA A 250 1.51 -19.37 -10.50
C ALA A 250 0.64 -18.32 -11.20
N LEU A 251 1.17 -17.67 -12.24
CA LEU A 251 0.42 -16.72 -13.06
C LEU A 251 -0.81 -17.36 -13.71
N PHE A 252 -0.67 -18.59 -14.20
CA PHE A 252 -1.79 -19.33 -14.78
C PHE A 252 -2.92 -19.57 -13.77
N VAL A 253 -2.58 -19.93 -12.52
CA VAL A 253 -3.55 -20.11 -11.43
C VAL A 253 -4.23 -18.79 -11.08
N ILE A 254 -3.46 -17.72 -10.96
CA ILE A 254 -3.98 -16.38 -10.63
C ILE A 254 -4.95 -15.92 -11.71
N GLN A 255 -4.57 -16.03 -12.99
CA GLN A 255 -5.42 -15.66 -14.13
C GLN A 255 -6.74 -16.43 -14.15
N LYS A 256 -6.70 -17.75 -13.85
CA LYS A 256 -7.92 -18.57 -13.74
C LYS A 256 -8.79 -18.24 -12.54
N SER A 257 -8.22 -17.58 -11.54
CA SER A 257 -8.91 -17.23 -10.30
C SER A 257 -9.44 -15.79 -10.33
N VAL A 258 -9.42 -15.11 -11.47
CA VAL A 258 -10.08 -13.80 -11.62
C VAL A 258 -11.46 -14.02 -12.20
N ASP A 259 -12.49 -13.49 -11.54
CA ASP A 259 -13.87 -13.60 -12.00
C ASP A 259 -14.19 -12.65 -13.18
N VAL A 260 -15.43 -12.72 -13.67
CA VAL A 260 -15.90 -11.90 -14.79
C VAL A 260 -15.94 -10.40 -14.48
N GLN A 261 -15.90 -10.01 -13.21
CA GLN A 261 -15.87 -8.62 -12.75
C GLN A 261 -14.43 -8.13 -12.51
N GLY A 262 -13.43 -9.01 -12.62
CA GLY A 262 -12.03 -8.69 -12.41
C GLY A 262 -11.54 -8.87 -10.98
N TRP A 263 -12.34 -9.51 -10.10
CA TRP A 263 -11.96 -9.78 -8.72
C TRP A 263 -11.21 -11.10 -8.58
N LEU A 264 -10.10 -11.05 -7.84
CA LEU A 264 -9.37 -12.26 -7.45
C LEU A 264 -10.18 -13.10 -6.45
N GLN A 265 -10.33 -14.39 -6.76
CA GLN A 265 -11.05 -15.41 -6.00
C GLN A 265 -10.07 -16.36 -5.30
N ASN A 266 -10.55 -17.19 -4.37
CA ASN A 266 -9.74 -18.11 -3.55
C ASN A 266 -8.67 -17.37 -2.73
N THR A 267 -9.08 -16.26 -2.11
CA THR A 267 -8.21 -15.45 -1.25
C THR A 267 -8.49 -15.75 0.21
N THR A 268 -7.47 -15.69 1.05
CA THR A 268 -7.63 -15.69 2.50
C THR A 268 -8.40 -14.44 2.98
N ASN A 269 -9.21 -14.60 4.03
CA ASN A 269 -9.85 -13.48 4.71
C ASN A 269 -8.80 -12.65 5.47
N SER A 270 -8.57 -11.41 5.05
CA SER A 270 -7.57 -10.51 5.63
C SER A 270 -7.78 -10.18 7.12
N TYR A 271 -8.99 -10.41 7.67
CA TYR A 271 -9.28 -10.16 9.08
C TYR A 271 -8.98 -11.35 9.98
N THR A 272 -9.19 -12.58 9.50
CA THR A 272 -9.03 -13.80 10.28
C THR A 272 -7.76 -14.56 9.94
N LEU A 273 -7.20 -14.38 8.74
CA LEU A 273 -5.93 -14.94 8.23
C LEU A 273 -5.85 -16.47 8.11
N ASP A 274 -6.77 -17.20 8.72
CA ASP A 274 -6.78 -18.67 8.71
C ASP A 274 -7.96 -19.26 7.92
N GLU A 275 -8.93 -18.42 7.52
CA GLU A 275 -10.15 -18.86 6.82
C GLU A 275 -10.22 -18.27 5.40
N PRO A 276 -10.72 -19.03 4.42
CA PRO A 276 -10.96 -18.49 3.09
C PRO A 276 -12.06 -17.42 3.14
N LEU A 277 -11.99 -16.47 2.21
CA LEU A 277 -13.01 -15.45 2.05
C LEU A 277 -14.37 -16.09 1.66
N GLY A 278 -15.47 -15.54 2.16
CA GLY A 278 -16.81 -16.08 1.90
C GLY A 278 -17.25 -15.93 0.44
N GLU A 279 -18.23 -16.73 0.02
CA GLU A 279 -18.80 -16.65 -1.33
C GLU A 279 -19.43 -15.27 -1.58
N GLY A 280 -19.00 -14.59 -2.65
CA GLY A 280 -19.46 -13.25 -3.02
C GLY A 280 -18.78 -12.09 -2.27
N GLU A 281 -17.84 -12.39 -1.37
CA GLU A 281 -16.97 -11.37 -0.77
C GLU A 281 -15.78 -11.05 -1.68
N HIS A 282 -15.17 -9.88 -1.49
CA HIS A 282 -14.00 -9.45 -2.25
C HIS A 282 -12.88 -9.04 -1.32
N SER A 283 -11.64 -9.40 -1.65
CA SER A 283 -10.45 -9.00 -0.90
C SER A 283 -9.78 -7.79 -1.57
N PRO A 284 -9.89 -6.57 -1.00
CA PRO A 284 -9.15 -5.41 -1.51
C PRO A 284 -7.64 -5.62 -1.47
N GLU A 285 -7.15 -6.36 -0.46
CA GLU A 285 -5.75 -6.73 -0.32
C GLU A 285 -5.31 -7.66 -1.46
N GLY A 286 -6.08 -8.72 -1.75
CA GLY A 286 -5.82 -9.59 -2.88
C GLY A 286 -5.77 -8.83 -4.21
N GLN A 287 -6.68 -7.87 -4.41
CA GLN A 287 -6.68 -7.03 -5.60
C GLN A 287 -5.43 -6.14 -5.69
N ALA A 288 -4.99 -5.58 -4.56
CA ALA A 288 -3.74 -4.81 -4.50
C ALA A 288 -2.52 -5.67 -4.86
N PHE A 289 -2.51 -6.95 -4.46
CA PHE A 289 -1.42 -7.87 -4.80
C PHE A 289 -1.38 -8.21 -6.28
N VAL A 290 -2.53 -8.32 -6.96
CA VAL A 290 -2.58 -8.47 -8.43
C VAL A 290 -1.96 -7.24 -9.12
N LEU A 291 -2.23 -6.03 -8.61
CA LEU A 291 -1.62 -4.81 -9.15
C LEU A 291 -0.09 -4.78 -8.93
N LEU A 292 0.37 -5.18 -7.74
CA LEU A 292 1.80 -5.30 -7.44
C LEU A 292 2.48 -6.32 -8.34
N LEU A 293 1.85 -7.48 -8.53
CA LEU A 293 2.29 -8.53 -9.44
C LEU A 293 2.40 -8.00 -10.86
N HIS A 294 1.37 -7.32 -11.36
CA HIS A 294 1.39 -6.81 -12.73
C HIS A 294 2.54 -5.81 -12.92
N ALA A 295 2.71 -4.87 -11.98
CA ALA A 295 3.83 -3.93 -12.01
C ALA A 295 5.20 -4.63 -11.96
N ALA A 296 5.36 -5.64 -11.10
CA ALA A 296 6.59 -6.41 -10.97
C ALA A 296 6.90 -7.23 -12.24
N TRP A 297 5.89 -7.85 -12.82
CA TRP A 297 6.01 -8.63 -14.06
C TRP A 297 6.44 -7.74 -15.23
N GLN A 298 5.82 -6.58 -15.41
CA GLN A 298 6.19 -5.63 -16.47
C GLN A 298 7.65 -5.17 -16.33
N ALA A 299 8.08 -4.81 -15.11
CA ALA A 299 9.46 -4.42 -14.85
C ALA A 299 10.44 -5.57 -15.17
N PHE A 300 10.11 -6.79 -14.77
CA PHE A 300 10.91 -7.97 -15.07
C PHE A 300 11.03 -8.22 -16.57
N VAL A 301 9.91 -8.23 -17.30
CA VAL A 301 9.91 -8.44 -18.76
C VAL A 301 10.73 -7.37 -19.46
N GLN A 302 10.60 -6.09 -19.06
CA GLN A 302 11.35 -5.00 -19.66
C GLN A 302 12.87 -5.19 -19.50
N ILE A 303 13.34 -5.57 -18.31
CA ILE A 303 14.77 -5.81 -18.03
C ILE A 303 15.28 -6.99 -18.84
N MET A 304 14.57 -8.13 -18.80
CA MET A 304 15.01 -9.35 -19.49
C MET A 304 14.95 -9.26 -21.02
N THR A 305 14.10 -8.39 -21.57
CA THR A 305 14.00 -8.19 -23.03
C THR A 305 15.00 -7.15 -23.54
N HIS A 306 15.36 -6.13 -22.75
CA HIS A 306 16.39 -5.17 -23.15
C HIS A 306 17.80 -5.79 -23.26
N ASP A 307 18.14 -6.79 -22.43
CA ASP A 307 19.41 -7.52 -22.56
C ASP A 307 19.56 -8.28 -23.90
N THR A 308 18.46 -8.54 -24.62
CA THR A 308 18.53 -9.22 -25.94
C THR A 308 18.80 -8.30 -27.12
N HIS A 309 18.71 -6.97 -26.96
CA HIS A 309 19.01 -6.01 -28.04
C HIS A 309 20.47 -5.53 -28.02
N ASP A 310 21.13 -5.52 -26.87
CA ASP A 310 22.54 -5.13 -26.80
C ASP A 310 23.50 -6.23 -27.31
N GLU A 311 23.10 -7.51 -27.29
CA GLU A 311 23.91 -8.58 -27.88
C GLU A 311 23.84 -8.67 -29.42
N ILE A 312 22.78 -8.14 -30.05
CA ILE A 312 22.63 -8.19 -31.52
C ILE A 312 23.37 -7.02 -32.19
N THR A 313 23.73 -5.97 -31.45
CA THR A 313 24.40 -4.79 -31.99
C THR A 313 25.94 -4.83 -31.85
N GLN A 314 26.51 -5.96 -31.37
CA GLN A 314 27.96 -6.18 -31.24
C GLN A 314 28.48 -7.46 -31.93
N ARG A 315 27.86 -7.90 -33.04
CA ARG A 315 28.46 -8.88 -33.96
C ARG A 315 28.45 -8.42 -35.40
#